data_AF-A0A3C2B027-F1
#
_entry.id   AF-A0A3C2B027-F1
#
_cell.length_a   1.000
_cell.length_b   1.000
_cell.length_c   1.000
_cell.angle_alpha   90.00
_cell.angle_beta   90.00
_cell.angle_gamma   90.00
#
_symmetry.space_group_name_H-M   'P 1'
#
loop_
_entity.id
_entity.type
_entity.pdbx_description
1 polymer ?
#
loop_
_entity_poly.entity_id
_entity_poly.type
_entity_poly.pdbx_seq_one_letter_code
_entity_poly.pdbx_strand_id
1 'polypeptide(L)'
;MLAQGLNGLLGQSALMVGLAASVFGAMGLAVATLQRDKRLLRLIPAYGWISLIAAIAAVVVMERALITRDWSLRYVQEVGSPDTPALFNFTALWSALEGSILLWLLLLAVYTAIVMRRYRARIDDPLVAWAMVTMLVVTAFFFFLALGPTDAFAAAPTPPNFDRCCGGPNPLLQNHVLVLFHPPILYLGYVGFT
;
A
#
# COMPACT_ATOMS: atom_id res chain seq x y z
N MET A 1 -4.55 21.34 -11.47
CA MET A 1 -4.36 20.33 -10.40
C MET A 1 -5.18 19.04 -10.60
N LEU A 2 -5.98 18.89 -11.66
CA LEU A 2 -6.74 17.65 -11.91
C LEU A 2 -6.79 17.31 -13.40
N ALA A 3 -5.73 16.69 -13.92
CA ALA A 3 -5.89 15.72 -14.99
C ALA A 3 -5.66 14.34 -14.36
N GLN A 4 -6.55 13.94 -13.45
CA GLN A 4 -6.47 12.62 -12.82
C GLN A 4 -7.06 11.60 -13.79
N GLY A 5 -6.22 10.74 -14.37
CA GLY A 5 -6.69 9.54 -15.04
C GLY A 5 -7.49 8.65 -14.08
N LEU A 6 -8.34 7.77 -14.63
CA LEU A 6 -9.18 6.86 -13.85
C LEU A 6 -8.38 6.06 -12.81
N ASN A 7 -7.17 5.61 -13.18
CA ASN A 7 -6.30 4.86 -12.25
C ASN A 7 -5.84 5.73 -11.08
N GLY A 8 -5.50 7.01 -11.33
CA GLY A 8 -5.10 7.94 -10.27
C GLY A 8 -6.22 8.14 -9.24
N LEU A 9 -7.44 8.40 -9.71
CA LEU A 9 -8.60 8.59 -8.85
C LEU A 9 -8.93 7.34 -8.02
N LEU A 10 -8.96 6.17 -8.66
CA LEU A 10 -9.26 4.89 -7.99
C LEU A 10 -8.20 4.54 -6.95
N GLY A 11 -6.92 4.73 -7.28
CA GLY A 11 -5.80 4.47 -6.38
C GLY A 11 -5.83 5.38 -5.14
N GLN A 12 -5.96 6.70 -5.35
CA GLN A 12 -6.07 7.65 -4.25
C GLN A 12 -7.31 7.38 -3.37
N SER A 13 -8.45 7.06 -3.98
CA SER A 13 -9.68 6.72 -3.25
C SER A 13 -9.49 5.46 -2.38
N ALA A 14 -8.86 4.41 -2.92
CA ALA A 14 -8.55 3.21 -2.17
C ALA A 14 -7.64 3.53 -0.97
N LEU A 15 -6.58 4.32 -1.18
CA LEU A 15 -5.69 4.73 -0.09
C LEU A 15 -6.40 5.59 0.97
N MET A 16 -7.31 6.49 0.58
CA MET A 16 -8.10 7.30 1.51
C MET A 16 -9.03 6.43 2.38
N VAL A 17 -9.68 5.43 1.78
CA VAL A 17 -10.50 4.45 2.53
C VAL A 17 -9.64 3.67 3.52
N GLY A 18 -8.46 3.23 3.10
CA GLY A 18 -7.53 2.50 3.97
C GLY A 18 -6.98 3.34 5.13
N LEU A 19 -6.66 4.62 4.87
CA LEU A 19 -6.26 5.59 5.89
C LEU A 19 -7.38 5.83 6.90
N ALA A 20 -8.59 6.11 6.42
CA ALA A 20 -9.74 6.31 7.30
C ALA A 20 -10.00 5.06 8.15
N ALA A 21 -9.99 3.87 7.55
CA ALA A 21 -10.23 2.62 8.26
C ALA A 21 -9.18 2.35 9.34
N SER A 22 -7.90 2.57 9.05
CA SER A 22 -6.82 2.35 10.01
C SER A 22 -6.85 3.37 11.16
N VAL A 23 -7.11 4.64 10.87
CA VAL A 23 -7.26 5.70 11.88
C VAL A 23 -8.48 5.47 12.78
N PHE A 24 -9.67 5.25 12.19
CA PHE A 24 -10.89 4.97 12.97
C PHE A 24 -10.80 3.64 13.72
N GLY A 25 -10.15 2.62 13.13
CA GLY A 25 -9.87 1.36 13.80
C GLY A 25 -8.97 1.54 15.02
N ALA A 26 -7.88 2.30 14.89
CA ALA A 26 -6.95 2.56 15.98
C ALA A 26 -7.61 3.34 17.12
N MET A 27 -8.28 4.46 16.80
CA MET A 27 -8.99 5.27 17.78
C MET A 27 -10.13 4.48 18.45
N GLY A 28 -10.93 3.77 17.66
CA GLY A 28 -12.04 2.96 18.16
C GLY A 28 -11.56 1.86 19.09
N LEU A 29 -10.47 1.17 18.76
CA LEU A 29 -9.90 0.13 19.61
C LEU A 29 -9.30 0.71 20.90
N ALA A 30 -8.57 1.82 20.83
CA ALA A 30 -8.03 2.49 22.01
C ALA A 30 -9.15 2.92 22.96
N VAL A 31 -10.20 3.57 22.45
CA VAL A 31 -11.37 3.98 23.22
C VAL A 31 -12.10 2.77 23.82
N ALA A 32 -12.33 1.72 23.03
CA ALA A 32 -13.00 0.50 23.49
C ALA A 32 -12.23 -0.19 24.62
N THR A 33 -10.89 -0.18 24.53
CA THR A 33 -10.00 -0.76 25.54
C THR A 33 -10.03 0.04 26.84
N LEU A 34 -10.00 1.38 26.75
CA LEU A 34 -10.09 2.26 27.91
C LEU A 34 -11.45 2.19 28.60
N GLN A 35 -12.54 2.11 27.84
CA GLN A 35 -13.91 2.05 28.36
C GLN A 35 -14.38 0.63 28.70
N ARG A 36 -13.58 -0.41 28.35
CA ARG A 36 -13.94 -1.83 28.46
C ARG A 36 -15.26 -2.19 27.76
N ASP A 37 -15.56 -1.53 26.64
CA ASP A 37 -16.79 -1.75 25.88
C ASP A 37 -16.66 -2.95 24.90
N LYS A 38 -17.21 -4.09 25.31
CA LYS A 38 -17.22 -5.34 24.55
C LYS A 38 -18.05 -5.30 23.26
N ARG A 39 -18.93 -4.30 23.07
CA ARG A 39 -19.68 -4.13 21.82
C ARG A 39 -18.79 -3.48 20.78
N LEU A 40 -18.09 -2.40 21.15
CA LEU A 40 -17.18 -1.70 20.27
C LEU A 40 -16.00 -2.59 19.84
N LEU A 41 -15.42 -3.37 20.78
CA LEU A 41 -14.34 -4.33 20.49
C LEU A 41 -14.71 -5.34 19.40
N ARG A 42 -15.98 -5.75 19.29
CA ARG A 42 -16.42 -6.71 18.26
C ARG A 42 -16.41 -6.14 16.84
N LEU A 43 -16.49 -4.82 16.68
CA LEU A 43 -16.49 -4.14 15.39
C LEU A 43 -15.07 -3.90 14.88
N ILE A 44 -14.08 -3.85 15.77
CA ILE A 44 -12.71 -3.47 15.45
C ILE A 44 -12.04 -4.37 14.39
N PRO A 45 -12.17 -5.71 14.41
CA PRO A 45 -11.56 -6.57 13.41
C PRO A 45 -11.98 -6.28 11.96
N ALA A 46 -13.15 -5.66 11.75
CA ALA A 46 -13.60 -5.27 10.41
C ALA A 46 -12.68 -4.20 9.79
N TYR A 47 -12.14 -3.28 10.59
CA TYR A 47 -11.24 -2.23 10.09
C TYR A 47 -9.94 -2.80 9.52
N GLY A 48 -9.39 -3.86 10.12
CA GLY A 48 -8.24 -4.57 9.55
C GLY A 48 -8.52 -5.14 8.16
N TRP A 49 -9.71 -5.70 7.94
CA TRP A 49 -10.13 -6.19 6.61
C TRP A 49 -10.35 -5.06 5.62
N ILE A 50 -10.97 -3.95 6.04
CA ILE A 50 -11.17 -2.78 5.18
C ILE A 50 -9.81 -2.20 4.75
N SER A 51 -8.86 -2.05 5.67
CA SER A 51 -7.50 -1.62 5.37
C SER A 51 -6.79 -2.58 4.41
N LEU A 52 -6.94 -3.91 4.57
CA LEU A 52 -6.39 -4.88 3.63
C LEU A 52 -7.00 -4.77 2.23
N ILE A 53 -8.33 -4.70 2.13
CA ILE A 53 -9.02 -4.57 0.83
C ILE A 53 -8.60 -3.26 0.14
N ALA A 54 -8.48 -2.17 0.89
CA ALA A 54 -7.98 -0.89 0.39
C ALA A 54 -6.54 -0.99 -0.14
N ALA A 55 -5.63 -1.63 0.61
CA ALA A 55 -4.24 -1.82 0.18
C ALA A 55 -4.14 -2.70 -1.07
N ILE A 56 -4.91 -3.80 -1.14
CA ILE A 56 -4.99 -4.66 -2.33
C ILE A 56 -5.51 -3.86 -3.52
N ALA A 57 -6.58 -3.08 -3.35
CA ALA A 57 -7.14 -2.27 -4.42
C ALA A 57 -6.12 -1.25 -4.94
N ALA A 58 -5.39 -0.55 -4.06
CA ALA A 58 -4.34 0.37 -4.45
C ALA A 58 -3.24 -0.34 -5.27
N VAL A 59 -2.70 -1.46 -4.77
CA VAL A 59 -1.67 -2.22 -5.49
C VAL A 59 -2.17 -2.71 -6.85
N VAL A 60 -3.38 -3.28 -6.93
CA VAL A 60 -3.96 -3.77 -8.19
C VAL A 60 -4.19 -2.63 -9.19
N VAL A 61 -4.63 -1.46 -8.74
CA VAL A 61 -4.82 -0.30 -9.63
C VAL A 61 -3.48 0.24 -10.14
N MET A 62 -2.45 0.29 -9.30
CA MET A 62 -1.10 0.69 -9.74
C MET A 62 -0.52 -0.32 -10.73
N GLU A 63 -0.64 -1.61 -10.43
CA GLU A 63 -0.18 -2.69 -11.30
C GLU A 63 -0.89 -2.65 -12.66
N ARG A 64 -2.21 -2.43 -12.65
CA ARG A 64 -2.98 -2.18 -13.88
C ARG A 64 -2.42 -0.98 -14.64
N ALA A 65 -2.16 0.15 -13.96
CA ALA A 65 -1.63 1.36 -14.57
C ALA A 65 -0.27 1.12 -15.25
N LEU A 66 0.64 0.37 -14.60
CA LEU A 66 1.93 -0.03 -15.15
C LEU A 66 1.77 -0.93 -16.38
N ILE A 67 0.92 -1.97 -16.30
CA ILE A 67 0.68 -2.92 -17.42
C ILE A 67 0.03 -2.21 -18.61
N THR A 68 -0.97 -1.36 -18.37
CA THR A 68 -1.66 -0.60 -19.42
C THR A 68 -0.88 0.62 -19.89
N ARG A 69 0.28 0.90 -19.30
CA ARG A 69 1.13 2.07 -19.59
C ARG A 69 0.36 3.38 -19.51
N ASP A 70 -0.30 3.60 -18.38
CA ASP A 70 -1.01 4.85 -18.10
C ASP A 70 -0.02 5.98 -17.80
N TRP A 71 0.51 6.59 -18.87
CA TRP A 71 1.45 7.71 -18.80
C TRP A 71 0.86 8.98 -18.20
N SER A 72 -0.42 9.01 -17.80
CA SER A 72 -0.97 10.13 -17.04
C SER A 72 -0.41 10.20 -15.62
N LEU A 73 0.15 9.09 -15.09
CA LEU A 73 0.76 9.02 -13.77
C LEU A 73 2.27 9.27 -13.85
N ARG A 74 2.78 10.09 -12.93
CA ARG A 74 4.21 10.41 -12.83
C ARG A 74 5.05 9.13 -12.64
N TYR A 75 4.59 8.25 -11.75
CA TYR A 75 5.28 7.01 -11.43
C TYR A 75 5.44 6.10 -12.66
N VAL A 76 4.39 5.97 -13.48
CA VAL A 76 4.44 5.16 -14.70
C VAL A 76 5.43 5.75 -15.72
N GLN A 77 5.50 7.08 -15.85
CA GLN A 77 6.51 7.73 -16.71
C GLN A 77 7.95 7.51 -16.22
N GLU A 78 8.14 7.39 -14.90
CA GLU A 78 9.44 7.22 -14.27
C GLU A 78 9.96 5.79 -14.41
N VAL A 79 9.14 4.79 -14.11
CA VAL A 79 9.57 3.38 -14.06
C VAL A 79 9.17 2.53 -15.26
N GLY A 80 8.23 2.99 -16.09
CA GLY A 80 7.74 2.25 -17.25
C GLY A 80 8.66 2.41 -18.47
N SER A 81 8.59 1.46 -19.42
CA SER A 81 9.13 1.64 -20.78
C SER A 81 8.21 1.05 -21.84
N PRO A 82 8.15 1.64 -23.05
CA PRO A 82 7.45 1.05 -24.19
C PRO A 82 7.96 -0.36 -24.52
N ASP A 83 9.27 -0.56 -24.46
CA ASP A 83 9.99 -1.75 -24.93
C ASP A 83 10.13 -2.84 -23.87
N THR A 84 9.65 -2.60 -22.65
CA THR A 84 9.79 -3.55 -21.54
C THR A 84 8.82 -4.74 -21.70
N PRO A 85 9.32 -5.99 -21.64
CA PRO A 85 8.45 -7.17 -21.65
C PRO A 85 7.49 -7.18 -20.45
N ALA A 86 6.27 -7.69 -20.65
CA ALA A 86 5.20 -7.65 -19.65
C ALA A 86 5.58 -8.26 -18.28
N LEU A 87 6.50 -9.24 -18.25
CA LEU A 87 7.00 -9.84 -17.02
C LEU A 87 7.74 -8.85 -16.11
N PHE A 88 8.50 -7.91 -16.69
CA PHE A 88 9.25 -6.91 -15.93
C PHE A 88 8.39 -5.69 -15.53
N ASN A 89 7.22 -5.50 -16.16
CA ASN A 89 6.28 -4.47 -15.75
C ASN A 89 5.70 -4.76 -14.36
N PHE A 90 5.51 -6.04 -14.01
CA PHE A 90 5.08 -6.43 -12.67
C PHE A 90 6.11 -6.06 -11.60
N THR A 91 7.40 -6.22 -11.91
CA THR A 91 8.46 -5.82 -10.99
C THR A 91 8.69 -4.32 -10.93
N ALA A 92 8.16 -3.56 -11.89
CA ALA A 92 8.26 -2.11 -11.89
C ALA A 92 7.49 -1.49 -10.71
N LEU A 93 6.51 -2.20 -10.15
CA LEU A 93 5.80 -1.76 -8.94
C LEU A 93 6.73 -1.52 -7.76
N TRP A 94 7.87 -2.21 -7.64
CA TRP A 94 8.81 -2.02 -6.54
C TRP A 94 10.21 -1.65 -7.01
N SER A 95 10.34 -1.09 -8.21
CA SER A 95 11.63 -0.62 -8.72
C SER A 95 12.01 0.79 -8.25
N ALA A 96 11.08 1.49 -7.60
CA ALA A 96 11.26 2.83 -7.04
C ALA A 96 10.56 2.97 -5.68
N LEU A 97 10.79 4.09 -4.99
CA LEU A 97 10.37 4.32 -3.60
C LEU A 97 8.85 4.24 -3.43
N GLU A 98 8.09 4.93 -4.28
CA GLU A 98 6.65 5.11 -4.13
C GLU A 98 5.90 3.80 -4.22
N GLY A 99 6.22 2.98 -5.23
CA GLY A 99 5.61 1.67 -5.37
C GLY A 99 6.14 0.65 -4.34
N SER A 100 7.38 0.78 -3.87
CA SER A 100 7.88 -0.01 -2.73
C SER A 100 7.10 0.26 -1.43
N ILE A 101 6.68 1.51 -1.20
CA ILE A 101 5.79 1.87 -0.09
C ILE A 101 4.41 1.21 -0.23
N LEU A 102 3.87 1.08 -1.46
CA LEU A 102 2.62 0.34 -1.69
C LEU A 102 2.78 -1.17 -1.38
N LEU A 103 3.92 -1.77 -1.73
CA LEU A 103 4.21 -3.17 -1.39
C LEU A 103 4.35 -3.35 0.13
N TRP A 104 5.05 -2.45 0.82
CA TRP A 104 5.18 -2.45 2.27
C TRP A 104 3.81 -2.35 2.94
N LEU A 105 2.99 -1.40 2.49
CA LEU A 105 1.64 -1.17 2.96
C LEU A 105 0.76 -2.42 2.79
N LEU A 106 0.84 -3.09 1.63
CA LEU A 106 0.10 -4.34 1.39
C LEU A 106 0.47 -5.41 2.41
N LEU A 107 1.76 -5.66 2.61
CA LEU A 107 2.21 -6.68 3.58
C LEU A 107 1.81 -6.30 5.00
N LEU A 108 1.94 -5.04 5.39
CA LEU A 108 1.57 -4.57 6.72
C LEU A 108 0.06 -4.72 6.97
N ALA A 109 -0.76 -4.44 5.96
CA ALA A 109 -2.20 -4.65 6.03
C ALA A 109 -2.57 -6.14 6.10
N VAL A 110 -1.83 -7.02 5.41
CA VAL A 110 -1.98 -8.48 5.52
C VAL A 110 -1.67 -8.94 6.95
N TYR A 111 -0.53 -8.56 7.50
CA TYR A 111 -0.16 -8.91 8.88
C TYR A 111 -1.19 -8.39 9.88
N THR A 112 -1.61 -7.13 9.77
CA THR A 112 -2.62 -6.53 10.63
C THR A 112 -3.93 -7.29 10.57
N ALA A 113 -4.46 -7.58 9.38
CA ALA A 113 -5.71 -8.34 9.23
C ALA A 113 -5.61 -9.77 9.79
N ILE A 114 -4.48 -10.46 9.55
CA ILE A 114 -4.24 -11.81 10.07
C ILE A 114 -4.18 -11.79 11.60
N VAL A 115 -3.41 -10.90 12.21
CA VAL A 115 -3.27 -10.78 13.67
C VAL A 115 -4.62 -10.45 14.30
N MET A 116 -5.34 -9.46 13.76
CA MET A 116 -6.67 -9.09 14.23
C MET A 116 -7.66 -10.26 14.16
N ARG A 117 -7.65 -11.03 13.06
CA ARG A 117 -8.49 -12.24 12.95
C ARG A 117 -8.08 -13.33 13.92
N ARG A 118 -6.77 -13.59 14.05
CA ARG A 118 -6.22 -14.69 14.86
C ARG A 118 -6.43 -14.47 16.36
N TYR A 119 -6.36 -13.23 16.81
CA TYR A 119 -6.48 -12.84 18.22
C TYR A 119 -7.81 -12.18 18.57
N ARG A 120 -8.80 -12.20 17.67
CA ARG A 120 -10.15 -11.63 17.90
C ARG A 120 -10.83 -12.09 19.20
N ALA A 121 -10.56 -13.32 19.63
CA ALA A 121 -11.14 -13.90 20.85
C ALA A 121 -10.44 -13.42 22.13
N ARG A 122 -9.23 -12.85 22.00
CA ARG A 122 -8.42 -12.28 23.08
C ARG A 122 -8.35 -10.75 23.01
N ILE A 123 -9.25 -10.10 22.27
CA ILE A 123 -9.23 -8.65 22.11
C ILE A 123 -9.51 -7.90 23.42
N ASP A 124 -10.09 -8.59 24.41
CA ASP A 124 -10.32 -8.08 25.76
C ASP A 124 -9.02 -8.02 26.60
N ASP A 125 -7.95 -8.71 26.17
CA ASP A 125 -6.63 -8.64 26.79
C ASP A 125 -5.96 -7.30 26.44
N PRO A 126 -5.65 -6.43 27.43
CA PRO A 126 -5.07 -5.12 27.17
C PRO A 126 -3.76 -5.19 26.37
N LEU A 127 -2.94 -6.23 26.56
CA LEU A 127 -1.69 -6.36 25.82
C LEU A 127 -1.95 -6.59 24.33
N VAL A 128 -2.91 -7.47 24.01
CA VAL A 128 -3.32 -7.78 22.64
C VAL A 128 -3.98 -6.56 21.99
N ALA A 129 -4.84 -5.87 22.73
CA ALA A 129 -5.52 -4.68 22.24
C ALA A 129 -4.54 -3.55 21.89
N TRP A 130 -3.61 -3.22 22.79
CA TRP A 130 -2.60 -2.19 22.52
C TRP A 130 -1.64 -2.59 21.40
N ALA A 131 -1.26 -3.86 21.27
CA ALA A 131 -0.49 -4.33 20.13
C ALA A 131 -1.24 -4.09 18.80
N MET A 132 -2.54 -4.40 18.73
CA MET A 132 -3.36 -4.12 17.55
C MET A 132 -3.55 -2.63 17.28
N VAL A 133 -3.66 -1.79 18.32
CA VAL A 133 -3.66 -0.31 18.16
C VAL A 133 -2.38 0.13 17.48
N THR A 134 -1.22 -0.33 17.97
CA THR A 134 0.08 0.00 17.37
C THR A 134 0.14 -0.43 15.90
N MET A 135 -0.27 -1.65 15.58
CA MET A 135 -0.30 -2.13 14.18
C MET A 135 -1.19 -1.24 13.29
N LEU A 136 -2.36 -0.83 13.77
CA LEU A 136 -3.26 0.06 13.04
C LEU A 136 -2.68 1.47 12.88
N VAL A 137 -1.98 2.00 13.89
CA VAL A 137 -1.29 3.30 13.82
C VAL A 137 -0.16 3.26 12.79
N VAL A 138 0.68 2.21 12.80
CA VAL A 138 1.73 2.06 11.79
C VAL A 138 1.11 1.88 10.40
N THR A 139 0.03 1.11 10.28
CA THR A 139 -0.70 0.96 9.01
C THR A 139 -1.23 2.31 8.50
N ALA A 140 -1.81 3.13 9.38
CA ALA A 140 -2.28 4.47 9.05
C ALA A 140 -1.14 5.38 8.59
N PHE A 141 0.03 5.29 9.24
CA PHE A 141 1.22 6.03 8.83
C PHE A 141 1.65 5.67 7.41
N PHE A 142 1.68 4.39 7.03
CA PHE A 142 2.03 3.98 5.66
C PHE A 142 0.97 4.38 4.63
N PHE A 143 -0.33 4.34 4.98
CA PHE A 143 -1.36 4.92 4.12
C PHE A 143 -1.16 6.44 3.92
N PHE A 144 -0.79 7.16 4.97
CA PHE A 144 -0.48 8.58 4.88
C PHE A 144 0.75 8.85 4.00
N LEU A 145 1.82 8.06 4.14
CA LEU A 145 2.99 8.17 3.26
C LEU A 145 2.61 7.96 1.79
N ALA A 146 1.84 6.89 1.51
CA ALA A 146 1.36 6.55 0.17
C ALA A 146 0.42 7.61 -0.44
N LEU A 147 -0.30 8.40 0.35
CA LEU A 147 -1.16 9.49 -0.12
C LEU A 147 -0.45 10.83 -0.26
N GLY A 148 0.61 11.05 0.53
CA GLY A 148 1.27 12.33 0.65
C GLY A 148 2.64 12.35 -0.03
N PRO A 149 3.74 12.16 0.73
CA PRO A 149 5.10 12.35 0.23
C PRO A 149 5.50 11.36 -0.86
N THR A 150 4.94 10.14 -0.86
CA THR A 150 5.28 9.08 -1.82
C THR A 150 4.06 8.65 -2.63
N ASP A 151 3.26 9.62 -3.09
CA ASP A 151 2.06 9.35 -3.92
C ASP A 151 2.45 8.84 -5.32
N ALA A 152 2.34 7.53 -5.50
CA ALA A 152 2.53 6.86 -6.79
C ALA A 152 1.42 7.24 -7.81
N PHE A 153 0.24 7.61 -7.34
CA PHE A 153 -0.92 7.99 -8.16
C PHE A 153 -0.92 9.47 -8.54
N ALA A 154 0.12 10.21 -8.20
CA ALA A 154 0.27 11.60 -8.58
C ALA A 154 0.29 11.75 -10.11
N ALA A 155 -0.47 12.72 -10.61
CA ALA A 155 -0.50 13.05 -12.03
C ALA A 155 0.88 13.53 -12.51
N ALA A 156 1.25 13.12 -13.72
CA ALA A 156 2.45 13.60 -14.37
C ALA A 156 2.34 15.11 -14.68
N PRO A 157 3.38 15.91 -14.43
CA PRO A 157 3.35 17.35 -14.67
C PRO A 157 3.33 17.70 -16.17
N THR A 158 3.85 16.81 -17.01
CA THR A 158 3.95 16.98 -18.47
C THR A 158 3.57 15.69 -19.19
N PRO A 159 3.13 15.78 -20.46
CA PRO A 159 3.01 14.61 -21.33
C PRO A 159 4.33 13.82 -21.41
N PRO A 160 4.28 12.50 -21.64
CA PRO A 160 5.49 11.69 -21.74
C PRO A 160 6.35 12.15 -22.93
N ASN A 161 7.63 12.40 -22.67
CA ASN A 161 8.65 12.61 -23.69
C ASN A 161 9.55 11.37 -23.73
N PHE A 162 9.24 10.41 -24.60
CA PHE A 162 9.92 9.11 -24.69
C PHE A 162 11.42 9.19 -25.01
N ASP A 163 11.93 10.34 -25.47
CA ASP A 163 13.37 10.55 -25.67
C ASP A 163 14.12 10.87 -24.37
N ARG A 164 13.39 11.25 -23.29
CA ARG A 164 13.96 11.69 -22.01
C ARG A 164 13.40 10.98 -20.78
N CYS A 165 12.19 10.43 -20.86
CA CYS A 165 11.56 9.63 -19.81
C CYS A 165 11.16 8.26 -20.36
N CYS A 166 10.64 7.39 -19.50
CA CYS A 166 10.13 6.09 -19.91
C CYS A 166 11.21 5.11 -20.41
N GLY A 167 12.43 5.17 -19.84
CA GLY A 167 13.53 4.26 -20.13
C GLY A 167 13.42 2.88 -19.44
N GLY A 168 12.35 2.66 -18.67
CA GLY A 168 12.14 1.45 -17.88
C GLY A 168 12.76 1.55 -16.48
N PRO A 169 12.64 0.49 -15.67
CA PRO A 169 13.23 0.43 -14.34
C PRO A 169 14.75 0.54 -14.43
N ASN A 170 15.41 0.93 -13.33
CA ASN A 170 16.87 1.14 -13.26
C ASN A 170 17.64 0.05 -14.04
N PRO A 171 18.57 0.39 -14.96
CA PRO A 171 19.32 -0.58 -15.76
C PRO A 171 20.01 -1.69 -14.95
N LEU A 172 20.35 -1.42 -13.69
CA LEU A 172 20.91 -2.41 -12.76
C LEU A 172 19.92 -3.54 -12.38
N LEU A 173 18.62 -3.26 -12.47
CA LEU A 173 17.53 -4.18 -12.13
C LEU A 173 17.06 -5.02 -13.33
N GLN A 174 17.38 -4.61 -14.56
CA GLN A 174 16.87 -5.24 -15.79
C GLN A 174 17.50 -6.63 -16.07
N ASN A 175 18.70 -6.89 -15.53
CA ASN A 175 19.52 -8.05 -15.90
C ASN A 175 19.54 -9.15 -14.84
N HIS A 176 18.74 -9.04 -13.77
CA HIS A 176 18.83 -9.97 -12.64
C HIS A 176 17.47 -10.46 -12.15
N VAL A 177 17.20 -11.76 -12.31
CA VAL A 177 15.95 -12.41 -11.89
C VAL A 177 15.67 -12.25 -10.38
N LEU A 178 16.71 -12.10 -9.55
CA LEU A 178 16.56 -11.82 -8.11
C LEU A 178 15.70 -10.59 -7.80
N VAL A 179 15.55 -9.62 -8.71
CA VAL A 179 14.68 -8.45 -8.51
C VAL A 179 13.19 -8.85 -8.42
N LEU A 180 12.80 -10.00 -8.99
CA LEU A 180 11.45 -10.56 -8.78
C LEU A 180 11.23 -11.03 -7.34
N PHE A 181 12.27 -11.55 -6.68
CA PHE A 181 12.12 -12.36 -5.48
C PHE A 181 12.65 -11.68 -4.21
N HIS A 182 13.79 -11.00 -4.29
CA HIS A 182 14.43 -10.42 -3.11
C HIS A 182 13.57 -9.32 -2.46
N PRO A 183 12.91 -8.39 -3.19
CA PRO A 183 12.18 -7.31 -2.54
C PRO A 183 10.98 -7.86 -1.77
N PRO A 184 10.10 -8.70 -2.34
CA PRO A 184 9.00 -9.30 -1.57
C PRO A 184 9.47 -10.08 -0.34
N ILE A 185 10.53 -10.90 -0.45
CA ILE A 185 11.04 -11.72 0.66
C ILE A 185 11.65 -10.84 1.77
N LEU A 186 12.44 -9.83 1.42
CA LEU A 186 13.02 -8.90 2.40
C LEU A 186 11.91 -8.11 3.11
N TYR A 187 10.93 -7.60 2.36
CA TYR A 187 9.83 -6.85 2.96
C TYR A 187 8.97 -7.76 3.85
N LEU A 188 8.77 -9.03 3.50
CA LEU A 188 8.10 -9.99 4.38
C LEU A 188 8.78 -10.10 5.75
N GLY A 189 10.12 -10.15 5.77
CA GLY A 189 10.90 -10.17 7.00
C GLY A 189 10.83 -8.86 7.79
N TYR A 190 11.12 -7.73 7.15
CA TYR A 190 11.15 -6.42 7.81
C TYR A 190 9.77 -5.98 8.31
N VAL A 191 8.74 -6.12 7.48
CA VAL A 191 7.36 -5.78 7.83
C VAL A 191 6.85 -6.72 8.92
N GLY A 192 7.19 -8.01 8.87
CA GLY A 192 6.78 -8.97 9.89
C GLY A 192 7.39 -8.71 11.28
N PHE A 193 8.48 -7.95 11.36
CA PHE A 193 9.08 -7.50 12.63
C PHE A 193 8.49 -6.19 13.17
N THR A 194 7.71 -5.47 12.35
CA THR A 194 7.07 -4.20 12.69
C THR A 194 5.74 -4.44 13.41
#